data_AF-A0A2Z3R8A8-F1
#
_entry.id   AF-A0A2Z3R8A8-F1
#
_cell.length_a   1.000
_cell.length_b   1.000
_cell.length_c   1.000
_cell.angle_alpha   90.00
_cell.angle_beta   90.00
_cell.angle_gamma   90.00
#
_symmetry.space_group_name_H-M   'P 1'
#
loop_
_entity.id
_entity.type
_entity.pdbx_description
1 polymer ?
#
loop_
_entity_poly.entity_id
_entity_poly.type
_entity_poly.pdbx_seq_one_letter_code
_entity_poly.pdbx_strand_id
1 'polypeptide(L)'
;MSCLRMATRPNIFERPLMHDGAMCNVEVLHSLPHCRVIGEEEDRFWEIYRKMIVDVPTRGNLVLDAYLASILAGNGVTTYTRDRDFPEFSVLKVRDPRA
;
A
#
# COMPACT_ATOMS: atom_id res chain seq x y z
N MET A 1 6.72 5.33 -1.43
CA MET A 1 7.72 5.34 -2.54
C MET A 1 7.19 4.81 -3.89
N SER A 2 6.23 3.88 -3.94
CA SER A 2 5.70 3.36 -5.21
C SER A 2 5.06 4.41 -6.12
N CYS A 3 4.39 5.43 -5.56
CA CYS A 3 3.83 6.55 -6.33
C CYS A 3 4.92 7.29 -7.12
N LEU A 4 5.99 7.75 -6.45
CA LEU A 4 7.15 8.40 -7.08
C LEU A 4 7.75 7.53 -8.18
N ARG A 5 7.95 6.22 -7.91
CA ARG A 5 8.47 5.26 -8.90
C ARG A 5 7.62 5.21 -10.16
N MET A 6 6.29 5.30 -10.04
CA MET A 6 5.39 5.24 -11.20
C MET A 6 5.30 6.60 -11.91
N ALA A 7 5.08 7.67 -11.15
CA ALA A 7 4.83 9.01 -11.67
C ALA A 7 5.98 9.58 -12.51
N THR A 8 7.22 9.13 -12.27
CA THR A 8 8.41 9.58 -13.00
C THR A 8 8.84 8.63 -14.13
N ARG A 9 8.07 7.56 -14.42
CA ARG A 9 8.43 6.57 -15.44
C ARG A 9 7.82 6.88 -16.81
N PRO A 10 8.65 7.10 -17.86
CA PRO A 10 8.16 7.39 -19.22
C PRO A 10 7.42 6.21 -19.85
N ASN A 11 7.72 4.97 -19.45
CA ASN A 11 7.03 3.79 -19.97
C ASN A 11 5.62 3.60 -19.41
N ILE A 12 5.21 4.39 -18.41
CA ILE A 12 3.88 4.33 -17.78
C ILE A 12 3.04 5.54 -18.15
N PHE A 13 3.66 6.73 -18.20
CA PHE A 13 2.97 7.99 -18.51
C PHE A 13 3.54 8.63 -19.77
N GLU A 14 2.67 9.11 -20.66
CA GLU A 14 3.05 9.86 -21.86
C GLU A 14 3.88 11.11 -21.52
N ARG A 15 3.57 11.74 -20.38
CA ARG A 15 4.29 12.89 -19.83
C ARG A 15 4.60 12.62 -18.36
N PRO A 16 5.71 11.91 -18.04
CA PRO A 16 6.07 11.64 -16.67
C PRO A 16 6.42 12.94 -15.93
N LEU A 17 6.16 12.97 -14.64
CA LEU A 17 6.55 14.09 -13.79
C LEU A 17 8.06 14.07 -13.56
N MET A 18 8.62 15.26 -13.35
CA MET A 18 9.93 15.39 -12.70
C MET A 18 9.81 14.97 -11.22
N HIS A 19 10.94 14.58 -10.63
CA HIS A 19 10.97 14.01 -9.28
C HIS A 19 10.41 14.96 -8.22
N ASP A 20 10.75 16.24 -8.32
CA ASP A 20 10.27 17.34 -7.47
C ASP A 20 8.74 17.52 -7.59
N GLY A 21 8.20 17.54 -8.80
CA GLY A 21 6.76 17.65 -9.02
C GLY A 21 5.99 16.43 -8.47
N ALA A 22 6.55 15.23 -8.63
CA ALA A 22 5.97 14.03 -8.04
C ALA A 22 6.05 14.03 -6.50
N MET A 23 7.12 14.58 -5.92
CA MET A 23 7.26 14.74 -4.47
C MET A 23 6.24 15.73 -3.92
N CYS A 24 6.06 16.88 -4.58
CA CYS A 24 5.10 17.89 -4.19
C CYS A 24 3.68 17.32 -4.09
N ASN A 25 3.28 16.44 -5.02
CA ASN A 25 1.98 15.75 -4.94
C ASN A 25 1.82 14.91 -3.67
N VAL A 26 2.88 14.22 -3.22
CA VAL A 26 2.85 13.43 -1.98
C VAL A 26 2.76 14.35 -0.76
N GLU A 27 3.51 15.45 -0.76
CA GLU A 27 3.50 16.45 0.32
C GLU A 27 2.12 17.11 0.46
N VAL A 28 1.45 17.45 -0.66
CA VAL A 28 0.09 17.99 -0.64
C VAL A 28 -0.88 17.03 0.03
N LEU A 29 -0.83 15.73 -0.30
CA LEU A 29 -1.67 14.72 0.35
C LEU A 29 -1.38 14.63 1.85
N HIS A 30 -0.10 14.63 2.22
CA HIS A 30 0.33 14.58 3.61
C HIS A 30 -0.11 15.81 4.42
N SER A 31 -0.21 16.97 3.78
CA SER A 31 -0.60 18.23 4.44
C SER A 31 -2.09 18.31 4.80
N LEU A 32 -2.92 17.39 4.28
CA LEU A 32 -4.36 17.40 4.56
C LEU A 32 -4.63 17.05 6.02
N PRO A 33 -5.52 17.78 6.72
CA PRO A 33 -5.75 17.59 8.17
C PRO A 33 -6.37 16.22 8.52
N HIS A 34 -6.95 15.53 7.54
CA HIS A 34 -7.54 14.20 7.70
C HIS A 34 -6.64 13.08 7.16
N CYS A 35 -5.43 13.40 6.69
CA CYS A 35 -4.45 12.40 6.27
C CYS A 35 -3.57 12.02 7.46
N ARG A 36 -3.31 10.72 7.60
CA ARG A 36 -2.36 10.19 8.59
C ARG A 36 -1.48 9.15 7.92
N VAL A 37 -0.18 9.28 8.09
CA VAL A 37 0.79 8.24 7.68
C VAL A 37 0.77 7.13 8.71
N ILE A 38 0.70 5.90 8.21
CA ILE A 38 0.80 4.68 8.99
C ILE A 38 2.05 3.92 8.56
N GLY A 39 2.64 3.18 9.49
CA GLY A 39 3.84 2.40 9.28
C GLY A 39 3.73 1.03 9.94
N GLU A 40 4.86 0.36 10.05
CA GLU A 40 4.96 -0.93 10.74
C GLU A 40 4.59 -0.78 12.23
N GLU A 41 3.87 -1.76 12.76
CA GLU A 41 3.69 -1.91 14.21
C GLU A 41 4.95 -2.57 14.78
N GLU A 42 5.87 -1.79 15.37
CA GLU A 42 7.25 -2.19 15.70
C GLU A 42 7.36 -3.59 16.32
N ASP A 43 6.54 -3.89 17.34
CA ASP A 43 6.62 -5.16 18.07
C ASP A 43 5.82 -6.32 17.44
N ARG A 44 4.92 -6.03 16.50
CA ARG A 44 3.93 -6.99 16.00
C ARG A 44 4.00 -7.23 14.50
N PHE A 45 4.75 -6.40 13.77
CA PHE A 45 4.80 -6.41 12.32
C PHE A 45 5.18 -7.80 11.79
N TRP A 46 6.26 -8.39 12.29
CA TRP A 46 6.73 -9.69 11.80
C TRP A 46 5.73 -10.82 12.04
N GLU A 47 5.01 -10.79 13.17
CA GLU A 47 3.97 -11.77 13.46
C GLU A 47 2.77 -11.65 12.52
N ILE A 48 2.37 -10.42 12.22
CA ILE A 48 1.29 -10.13 11.27
C ILE A 48 1.71 -10.56 9.87
N TYR A 49 2.93 -10.20 9.44
CA TYR A 49 3.46 -10.56 8.14
C TYR A 49 3.55 -12.06 7.94
N ARG A 50 4.03 -12.81 8.94
CA ARG A 50 4.02 -14.28 8.89
C ARG A 50 2.60 -14.83 8.69
N LYS A 51 1.61 -14.27 9.37
CA LYS A 51 0.20 -14.69 9.18
C LYS A 51 -0.30 -14.40 7.76
N MET A 52 0.09 -13.28 7.16
CA MET A 52 -0.30 -12.95 5.78
C MET A 52 0.20 -13.96 4.75
N ILE A 53 1.43 -14.45 4.91
CA ILE A 53 2.09 -15.29 3.92
C ILE A 53 1.89 -16.80 4.15
N VAL A 54 1.21 -17.21 5.24
CA VAL A 54 0.92 -18.62 5.52
C VAL A 54 -0.10 -19.17 4.52
N ASP A 55 -1.18 -18.43 4.30
CA ASP A 55 -2.30 -18.88 3.45
C ASP A 55 -2.17 -18.41 1.99
N VAL A 56 -1.37 -17.37 1.74
CA VAL A 56 -1.12 -16.81 0.41
C VAL A 56 0.31 -17.17 -0.02
N PRO A 57 0.52 -17.96 -1.10
CA PRO A 57 1.85 -18.36 -1.57
C PRO A 57 2.62 -17.15 -2.11
N THR A 58 3.21 -16.41 -1.20
CA THR A 58 3.75 -15.06 -1.43
C THR A 58 5.11 -15.15 -2.09
N ARG A 59 5.22 -14.70 -3.35
CA ARG A 59 6.47 -14.66 -4.13
C ARG A 59 6.47 -13.47 -5.09
N GLY A 60 7.67 -12.98 -5.42
CA GLY A 60 7.83 -11.89 -6.40
C GLY A 60 7.08 -10.63 -5.98
N ASN A 61 6.18 -10.14 -6.85
CA ASN A 61 5.40 -8.93 -6.59
C ASN A 61 4.54 -9.02 -5.32
N LEU A 62 4.00 -10.21 -5.02
CA LEU A 62 3.14 -10.42 -3.85
C LEU A 62 3.87 -10.20 -2.52
N VAL A 63 5.20 -10.27 -2.48
CA VAL A 63 5.98 -9.97 -1.26
C VAL A 63 5.74 -8.53 -0.80
N LEU A 64 5.69 -7.59 -1.75
CA LEU A 64 5.44 -6.19 -1.43
C LEU A 64 3.97 -5.97 -1.04
N ASP A 65 3.04 -6.69 -1.67
CA ASP A 65 1.62 -6.58 -1.35
C ASP A 65 1.32 -7.17 0.03
N ALA A 66 1.94 -8.30 0.40
CA ALA A 66 1.87 -8.86 1.74
C ALA A 66 2.48 -7.92 2.80
N TYR A 67 3.57 -7.23 2.46
CA TYR A 67 4.17 -6.21 3.34
C TYR A 67 3.19 -5.05 3.58
N LEU A 68 2.58 -4.52 2.53
CA LEU A 68 1.58 -3.46 2.62
C LEU A 68 0.32 -3.92 3.37
N ALA A 69 -0.19 -5.11 3.07
CA ALA A 69 -1.33 -5.71 3.76
C ALA A 69 -1.05 -5.84 5.28
N SER A 70 0.19 -6.16 5.66
CA SER A 70 0.59 -6.29 7.06
C SER A 70 0.57 -4.96 7.80
N ILE A 71 1.05 -3.88 7.17
CA ILE A 71 0.94 -2.51 7.72
C ILE A 71 -0.53 -2.13 7.91
N LEU A 72 -1.36 -2.36 6.90
CA LEU A 72 -2.79 -2.02 6.92
C LEU A 72 -3.53 -2.80 8.02
N ALA A 73 -3.29 -4.10 8.13
CA ALA A 73 -3.89 -4.94 9.15
C ALA A 73 -3.41 -4.60 10.56
N GLY A 74 -2.10 -4.33 10.74
CA GLY A 74 -1.54 -3.92 12.03
C GLY A 74 -2.15 -2.64 12.58
N ASN A 75 -2.41 -1.68 11.70
CA ASN A 75 -3.05 -0.41 12.04
C ASN A 75 -4.59 -0.49 12.11
N GLY A 76 -5.18 -1.66 11.87
CA GLY A 76 -6.62 -1.90 12.02
C GLY A 76 -7.52 -1.11 11.06
N VAL A 77 -6.97 -0.60 9.94
CA VAL A 77 -7.71 0.26 9.01
C VAL A 77 -8.61 -0.56 8.07
N THR A 78 -9.67 0.08 7.55
CA THR A 78 -10.43 -0.46 6.42
C THR A 78 -9.74 -0.04 5.13
N THR A 79 -9.44 -1.00 4.27
CA THR A 79 -8.74 -0.79 3.00
C THR A 79 -9.75 -0.72 1.87
N TYR A 80 -9.76 0.41 1.16
CA TYR A 80 -10.55 0.56 -0.05
C TYR A 80 -9.66 0.32 -1.25
N THR A 81 -9.91 -0.76 -2.00
CA THR A 81 -9.13 -1.11 -3.19
C THR A 81 -9.97 -1.91 -4.18
N ARG A 82 -9.54 -1.91 -5.44
CA ARG A 82 -10.06 -2.81 -6.50
C ARG A 82 -9.03 -3.85 -6.93
N ASP A 83 -7.90 -3.89 -6.24
CA ASP A 83 -6.90 -4.92 -6.43
C ASP A 83 -7.43 -6.25 -5.88
N ARG A 84 -7.38 -7.28 -6.71
CA ARG A 84 -7.98 -8.60 -6.43
C ARG A 84 -7.11 -9.45 -5.51
N ASP A 85 -5.84 -9.09 -5.37
CA ASP A 85 -4.91 -9.84 -4.53
C ASP A 85 -5.11 -9.49 -3.04
N PHE A 86 -5.59 -8.27 -2.74
CA PHE A 86 -5.76 -7.79 -1.36
C PHE A 86 -6.82 -8.57 -0.55
N PRO A 87 -7.98 -8.94 -1.12
CA PRO A 87 -8.94 -9.84 -0.47
C PRO A 87 -8.40 -11.23 -0.09
N GLU A 88 -7.31 -11.69 -0.70
CA GLU A 88 -6.71 -13.00 -0.37
C GLU A 88 -6.01 -12.99 1.00
N PHE A 89 -5.65 -11.81 1.51
CA PHE A 89 -5.06 -11.65 2.84
C PHE A 89 -6.13 -11.68 3.93
N SER A 90 -6.25 -12.83 4.58
CA SER A 90 -7.37 -13.21 5.48
C SER A 90 -7.70 -12.24 6.62
N VAL A 91 -6.72 -11.48 7.14
CA VAL A 91 -6.93 -10.54 8.26
C VAL A 91 -7.21 -9.10 7.81
N LEU A 92 -7.25 -8.83 6.51
CA LEU A 92 -7.45 -7.50 5.97
C LEU A 92 -8.94 -7.17 5.78
N LYS A 93 -9.38 -6.00 6.27
CA LYS A 93 -10.73 -5.49 6.01
C LYS A 93 -10.75 -4.77 4.67
N VAL A 94 -11.20 -5.45 3.61
CA VAL A 94 -11.24 -4.88 2.25
C VAL A 94 -12.66 -4.45 1.85
N ARG A 95 -12.76 -3.30 1.16
CA ARG A 95 -13.98 -2.78 0.56
C ARG A 95 -13.70 -2.35 -0.88
N ASP A 96 -14.59 -2.71 -1.80
CA ASP A 96 -14.57 -2.14 -3.15
C ASP A 96 -15.17 -0.72 -3.09
N PRO A 97 -14.42 0.34 -3.49
CA PRO A 97 -14.93 1.70 -3.50
C PRO A 97 -16.01 1.98 -4.56
N ARG A 98 -16.34 1.02 -5.43
CA ARG A 98 -17.37 1.14 -6.48
C ARG A 98 -18.59 0.24 -6.28
N ALA A 99 -18.63 -0.52 -5.19
CA ALA A 99 -19.78 -1.36 -4.83
C ALA A 99 -20.96 -0.53 -4.28
#